data_AF-A0A367IIM2-F1
#
_entry.id   AF-A0A367IIM2-F1
#
_cell.length_a   1.000
_cell.length_b   1.000
_cell.length_c   1.000
_cell.angle_alpha   90.00
_cell.angle_beta   90.00
_cell.angle_gamma   90.00
#
_symmetry.space_group_name_H-M   'P 1'
#
loop_
_entity.id
_entity.type
_entity.pdbx_description
1 polymer ?
#
loop_
_entity_poly.entity_id
_entity_poly.type
_entity_poly.pdbx_seq_one_letter_code
_entity_poly.pdbx_strand_id
1 'polypeptide(L)'
;MDEHYICQRAANAIISEIGPFRVSTDALQTINQFLDEFIVLLLGCSLSLDLSDIKTIVFDLLPSTLGKNAIVEAELEVKTFTETESIDYDLYERMRKIEKDKFPVDEAINLLREKCFEYCTLADKDDQLYLQKSIQKRNNSTSDNVIISPIIAIYVTTIMEHIAEYLLTAVAISAEHEETDYARVKEVYLALVDDVQLGSVFCKMNLKEKMEVCINMR
;
A
#
# COMPACT_ATOMS: atom_id res chain seq x y z
N MET A 1 -5.31 -13.74 -1.00
CA MET A 1 -4.22 -13.42 -1.93
C MET A 1 -3.00 -13.27 -1.08
N ASP A 2 -1.86 -13.83 -1.48
CA ASP A 2 -0.58 -13.48 -0.86
C ASP A 2 -0.27 -12.02 -1.26
N GLU A 3 0.14 -11.19 -0.30
CA GLU A 3 0.33 -9.75 -0.52
C GLU A 3 1.65 -9.50 -1.27
N HIS A 4 1.59 -8.88 -2.47
CA HIS A 4 2.74 -8.83 -3.39
C HIS A 4 2.99 -7.45 -4.04
N TYR A 5 2.73 -6.35 -3.33
CA TYR A 5 2.92 -5.00 -3.89
C TYR A 5 4.38 -4.69 -4.25
N ILE A 6 5.33 -5.21 -3.47
CA ILE A 6 6.77 -5.03 -3.72
C ILE A 6 7.39 -6.39 -4.07
N CYS A 7 8.04 -6.46 -5.25
CA CYS A 7 8.84 -7.62 -5.63
C CYS A 7 10.26 -7.54 -5.04
N GLN A 8 10.91 -8.71 -4.88
CA GLN A 8 12.24 -8.81 -4.29
C GLN A 8 13.30 -7.95 -5.01
N ARG A 9 13.17 -7.80 -6.34
CA ARG A 9 14.06 -6.96 -7.15
C ARG A 9 13.92 -5.49 -6.76
N ALA A 10 12.70 -4.97 -6.67
CA ALA A 10 12.44 -3.58 -6.31
C ALA A 10 12.91 -3.28 -4.88
N ALA A 11 12.57 -4.15 -3.93
CA ALA A 11 13.02 -4.02 -2.53
C ALA A 11 14.55 -3.94 -2.41
N ASN A 12 15.28 -4.84 -3.08
CA ASN A 12 16.74 -4.83 -3.04
C ASN A 12 17.34 -3.61 -3.76
N ALA A 13 16.70 -3.12 -4.82
CA ALA A 13 17.15 -1.91 -5.52
C ALA A 13 17.09 -0.69 -4.59
N ILE A 14 15.95 -0.46 -3.93
CA ILE A 14 15.74 0.67 -3.02
C ILE A 14 16.71 0.62 -1.83
N ILE A 15 16.79 -0.53 -1.15
CA ILE A 15 17.69 -0.65 0.01
C ILE A 15 19.16 -0.49 -0.39
N SER A 16 19.54 -0.90 -1.61
CA SER A 16 20.92 -0.78 -2.09
C SER A 16 21.42 0.66 -2.25
N GLU A 17 20.51 1.64 -2.27
CA GLU A 17 20.85 3.06 -2.29
C GLU A 17 21.45 3.53 -0.97
N ILE A 18 21.14 2.85 0.13
CA ILE A 18 21.64 3.18 1.48
C ILE A 18 22.95 2.43 1.76
N GLY A 19 23.05 1.16 1.36
CA GLY A 19 24.25 0.35 1.53
C GLY A 19 24.09 -1.02 0.90
N PRO A 20 25.10 -1.91 0.97
CA PRO A 20 25.10 -3.21 0.30
C PRO A 20 24.20 -4.26 0.98
N PHE A 21 23.05 -3.83 1.52
CA PHE A 21 22.12 -4.68 2.26
C PHE A 21 21.19 -5.46 1.33
N ARG A 22 20.59 -6.53 1.86
CA ARG A 22 19.54 -7.30 1.18
C ARG A 22 18.37 -7.56 2.10
N VAL A 23 17.18 -7.62 1.53
CA VAL A 23 15.94 -7.94 2.26
C VAL A 23 15.68 -9.44 2.21
N SER A 24 15.43 -10.07 3.35
CA SER A 24 14.97 -11.46 3.40
C SER A 24 13.56 -11.62 2.84
N THR A 25 13.22 -12.79 2.33
CA THR A 25 11.86 -13.06 1.83
C THR A 25 10.80 -12.85 2.92
N ASP A 26 11.04 -13.31 4.15
CA ASP A 26 10.12 -13.09 5.27
C ASP A 26 9.97 -11.59 5.63
N ALA A 27 11.05 -10.81 5.54
CA ALA A 27 11.02 -9.38 5.80
C ALA A 27 10.20 -8.65 4.71
N LEU A 28 10.42 -9.01 3.45
CA LEU A 28 9.64 -8.49 2.33
C LEU A 28 8.16 -8.85 2.45
N GLN A 29 7.84 -10.07 2.84
CA GLN A 29 6.46 -10.48 3.10
C GLN A 29 5.84 -9.64 4.22
N THR A 30 6.59 -9.37 5.29
CA THR A 30 6.15 -8.51 6.40
C THR A 30 5.86 -7.08 5.93
N ILE A 31 6.72 -6.52 5.06
CA ILE A 31 6.52 -5.19 4.46
C ILE A 31 5.26 -5.17 3.59
N ASN A 32 5.03 -6.21 2.76
CA ASN A 32 3.81 -6.31 1.97
C ASN A 32 2.54 -6.45 2.84
N GLN A 33 2.63 -7.15 3.97
CA GLN A 33 1.53 -7.24 4.95
C GLN A 33 1.23 -5.89 5.61
N PHE A 34 2.26 -5.10 5.91
CA PHE A 34 2.09 -3.74 6.44
C PHE A 34 1.30 -2.87 5.46
N LEU A 35 1.69 -2.91 4.18
CA LEU A 35 1.01 -2.18 3.11
C LEU A 35 -0.43 -2.64 2.91
N ASP A 36 -0.67 -3.95 2.97
CA ASP A 36 -2.02 -4.50 2.86
C ASP A 36 -2.92 -4.06 4.01
N GLU A 37 -2.42 -4.14 5.24
CA GLU A 37 -3.18 -3.70 6.42
C GLU A 37 -3.43 -2.19 6.40
N PHE A 38 -2.53 -1.41 5.78
CA PHE A 38 -2.78 0.01 5.53
C PHE A 38 -3.98 0.25 4.61
N ILE A 39 -4.16 -0.53 3.54
CA ILE A 39 -5.36 -0.46 2.67
C ILE A 39 -6.63 -0.76 3.49
N VAL A 40 -6.59 -1.78 4.33
CA VAL A 40 -7.72 -2.18 5.19
C VAL A 40 -8.09 -1.06 6.14
N LEU A 41 -7.11 -0.45 6.81
CA LEU A 41 -7.34 0.69 7.70
C LEU A 41 -7.86 1.90 6.94
N LEU A 42 -7.29 2.21 5.78
CA LEU A 42 -7.67 3.36 4.95
C LEU A 42 -9.16 3.30 4.57
N LEU A 43 -9.59 2.21 3.93
CA LEU A 43 -10.99 2.06 3.53
C LEU A 43 -11.93 1.76 4.70
N GLY A 44 -11.46 1.04 5.72
CA GLY A 44 -12.24 0.77 6.94
C GLY A 44 -12.56 2.06 7.71
N CYS A 45 -11.67 3.05 7.68
CA CYS A 45 -11.91 4.36 8.29
C CYS A 45 -12.64 5.34 7.36
N SER A 46 -12.31 5.37 6.07
CA SER A 46 -12.95 6.30 5.13
C SER A 46 -14.41 5.92 4.88
N LEU A 47 -14.66 4.62 4.66
CA LEU A 47 -15.91 4.06 4.15
C LEU A 47 -16.41 4.86 2.94
N SER A 48 -15.48 5.23 2.05
CA SER A 48 -15.71 6.12 0.92
C SER A 48 -14.65 5.92 -0.17
N LEU A 49 -15.07 6.15 -1.42
CA LEU A 49 -14.20 6.27 -2.60
C LEU A 49 -14.06 7.73 -3.07
N ASP A 50 -14.41 8.70 -2.24
CA ASP A 50 -14.07 10.11 -2.49
C ASP A 50 -12.61 10.36 -2.14
N LEU A 51 -11.84 10.92 -3.07
CA LEU A 51 -10.44 11.29 -2.82
C LEU A 51 -10.27 12.24 -1.63
N SER A 52 -11.25 13.10 -1.36
CA SER A 52 -11.21 14.04 -0.24
C SER A 52 -11.30 13.33 1.11
N ASP A 53 -12.15 12.30 1.19
CA ASP A 53 -12.29 11.46 2.39
C ASP A 53 -11.05 10.57 2.57
N ILE A 54 -10.58 9.94 1.49
CA ILE A 54 -9.34 9.15 1.48
C ILE A 54 -8.16 10.00 1.96
N LYS A 55 -7.97 11.19 1.37
CA LYS A 55 -6.93 12.15 1.78
C LYS A 55 -7.01 12.51 3.26
N THR A 56 -8.21 12.74 3.78
CA THR A 56 -8.42 13.03 5.21
C THR A 56 -7.96 11.87 6.07
N ILE A 57 -8.33 10.64 5.72
CA ILE A 57 -7.91 9.44 6.46
C ILE A 57 -6.41 9.17 6.33
N VAL A 58 -5.80 9.39 5.16
CA VAL A 58 -4.34 9.30 5.01
C VAL A 58 -3.64 10.26 5.96
N PHE A 59 -4.13 11.50 6.07
CA PHE A 59 -3.60 12.48 7.01
C PHE A 59 -3.80 12.06 8.48
N ASP A 60 -4.92 11.44 8.82
CA ASP A 60 -5.20 10.96 10.18
C ASP A 60 -4.35 9.73 10.56
N LEU A 61 -4.09 8.84 9.59
CA LEU A 61 -3.23 7.66 9.78
C LEU A 61 -1.75 8.05 9.81
N LEU A 62 -1.34 9.00 8.96
CA LEU A 62 0.04 9.48 8.79
C LEU A 62 0.10 11.01 8.92
N PRO A 63 -0.04 11.58 10.14
CA PRO A 63 -0.05 13.04 10.34
C PRO A 63 1.33 13.71 10.19
N SER A 64 2.31 12.95 9.69
CA SER A 64 3.72 13.31 9.54
C SER A 64 4.00 13.96 8.18
N THR A 65 5.26 14.35 7.95
CA THR A 65 5.71 14.81 6.63
C THR A 65 5.57 13.75 5.55
N LEU A 66 5.73 12.48 5.90
CA LEU A 66 5.56 11.33 5.01
C LEU A 66 4.14 11.30 4.43
N GLY A 67 3.11 11.37 5.27
CA GLY A 67 1.72 11.38 4.79
C GLY A 67 1.39 12.58 3.92
N LYS A 68 1.91 13.77 4.28
CA LYS A 68 1.74 14.99 3.46
C LYS A 68 2.41 14.85 2.08
N ASN A 69 3.63 14.33 2.04
CA ASN A 69 4.37 14.13 0.80
C ASN A 69 3.70 13.05 -0.07
N ALA A 70 3.26 11.94 0.53
CA ALA A 70 2.52 10.89 -0.16
C ALA A 70 1.24 11.42 -0.82
N ILE A 71 0.49 12.27 -0.11
CA ILE A 71 -0.70 12.94 -0.65
C ILE A 71 -0.35 13.82 -1.85
N VAL A 72 0.70 14.64 -1.74
CA VAL A 72 1.13 15.53 -2.82
C VAL A 72 1.54 14.73 -4.06
N GLU A 73 2.33 13.66 -3.87
CA GLU A 73 2.76 12.79 -4.97
C GLU A 73 1.56 12.13 -5.66
N ALA A 74 0.60 11.62 -4.87
CA ALA A 74 -0.61 11.01 -5.41
C ALA A 74 -1.51 12.01 -6.15
N GLU A 75 -1.60 13.26 -5.69
CA GLU A 75 -2.31 14.32 -6.40
C GLU A 75 -1.64 14.66 -7.74
N LEU A 76 -0.30 14.68 -7.79
CA LEU A 76 0.46 14.89 -9.02
C LEU A 76 0.31 13.73 -10.01
N GLU A 77 0.34 12.48 -9.52
CA GLU A 77 0.21 11.30 -10.36
C GLU A 77 -1.21 11.20 -10.94
N VAL A 78 -2.25 11.42 -10.13
CA VAL A 78 -3.64 11.49 -10.63
C VAL A 78 -3.78 12.59 -11.67
N LYS A 79 -3.22 13.78 -11.43
CA LYS A 79 -3.27 14.87 -12.40
C LYS A 79 -2.64 14.44 -13.73
N THR A 80 -1.43 13.90 -13.69
CA THR A 80 -0.70 13.41 -14.87
C THR A 80 -1.53 12.36 -15.61
N PHE A 81 -2.08 11.38 -14.90
CA PHE A 81 -2.93 10.35 -15.47
C PHE A 81 -4.18 10.92 -16.16
N THR A 82 -4.87 11.88 -15.52
CA THR A 82 -6.08 12.49 -16.10
C THR A 82 -5.80 13.39 -17.31
N GLU A 83 -4.55 13.84 -17.48
CA GLU A 83 -4.10 14.59 -18.66
C GLU A 83 -3.72 13.67 -19.83
N THR A 84 -3.33 12.42 -19.56
CA THR A 84 -2.86 11.46 -20.57
C THR A 84 -3.88 10.41 -20.98
N GLU A 85 -4.81 10.05 -20.10
CA GLU A 85 -5.73 8.93 -20.27
C GLU A 85 -7.19 9.37 -20.34
N SER A 86 -8.02 8.61 -21.06
CA SER A 86 -9.47 8.86 -21.08
C SER A 86 -10.11 8.35 -19.78
N ILE A 87 -10.77 9.25 -19.06
CA ILE A 87 -11.36 8.96 -17.76
C ILE A 87 -12.88 8.83 -17.87
N ASP A 88 -13.44 7.78 -17.28
CA ASP A 88 -14.87 7.67 -17.01
C ASP A 88 -15.23 8.44 -15.73
N TYR A 89 -15.45 9.75 -15.88
CA TYR A 89 -15.84 10.63 -14.77
C TYR A 89 -17.23 10.31 -14.22
N ASP A 90 -18.14 9.76 -15.04
CA ASP A 90 -19.49 9.38 -14.60
C ASP A 90 -19.44 8.15 -13.67
N LEU A 91 -18.55 7.20 -13.94
CA LEU A 91 -18.23 6.11 -13.04
C LEU A 91 -17.65 6.63 -11.74
N TYR A 92 -16.61 7.47 -11.81
CA TYR A 92 -16.00 8.05 -10.61
C TYR A 92 -17.03 8.77 -9.74
N GLU A 93 -17.86 9.62 -10.35
CA GLU A 93 -18.88 10.41 -9.64
C GLU A 93 -19.97 9.54 -8.99
N ARG A 94 -20.38 8.43 -9.62
CA ARG A 94 -21.29 7.47 -9.01
C ARG A 94 -20.67 6.78 -7.80
N MET A 95 -19.42 6.33 -7.93
CA MET A 95 -18.75 5.54 -6.90
C MET A 95 -18.39 6.36 -5.66
N ARG A 96 -17.96 7.62 -5.83
CA ARG A 96 -17.70 8.53 -4.70
C ARG A 96 -18.95 9.00 -3.95
N LYS A 97 -20.14 8.84 -4.55
CA LYS A 97 -21.43 9.21 -3.96
C LYS A 97 -22.11 8.09 -3.18
N ILE A 98 -21.49 6.91 -3.07
CA ILE A 98 -22.00 5.83 -2.24
C ILE A 98 -22.05 6.33 -0.79
N GLU A 99 -23.22 6.28 -0.17
CA GLU A 99 -23.42 6.74 1.20
C GLU A 99 -22.62 5.87 2.18
N LYS A 100 -22.05 6.50 3.21
CA LYS A 100 -21.15 5.84 4.18
C LYS A 100 -21.76 4.61 4.87
N ASP A 101 -23.06 4.65 5.17
CA ASP A 101 -23.82 3.56 5.80
C ASP A 101 -24.09 2.38 4.86
N LYS A 102 -23.95 2.58 3.55
CA LYS A 102 -24.17 1.56 2.50
C LYS A 102 -22.88 1.17 1.81
N PHE A 103 -21.75 1.70 2.23
CA PHE A 103 -20.46 1.43 1.60
C PHE A 103 -20.08 -0.06 1.74
N PRO A 104 -19.93 -0.80 0.63
CA PRO A 104 -19.59 -2.22 0.68
C PRO A 104 -18.09 -2.41 0.94
N VAL A 105 -17.66 -2.14 2.17
CA VAL A 105 -16.24 -2.04 2.57
C VAL A 105 -15.42 -3.27 2.23
N ASP A 106 -15.93 -4.48 2.50
CA ASP A 106 -15.19 -5.73 2.26
C ASP A 106 -14.95 -5.97 0.75
N GLU A 107 -15.96 -5.68 -0.08
CA GLU A 107 -15.87 -5.78 -1.54
C GLU A 107 -14.90 -4.72 -2.09
N ALA A 108 -15.03 -3.48 -1.61
CA ALA A 108 -14.17 -2.37 -2.01
C ALA A 108 -12.71 -2.62 -1.66
N ILE A 109 -12.41 -3.16 -0.47
CA ILE A 109 -11.04 -3.53 -0.07
C ILE A 109 -10.47 -4.57 -1.02
N ASN A 110 -11.22 -5.64 -1.32
CA ASN A 110 -10.72 -6.70 -2.20
C ASN A 110 -10.45 -6.18 -3.61
N LEU A 111 -11.35 -5.36 -4.16
CA LEU A 111 -11.15 -4.76 -5.48
C LEU A 111 -10.00 -3.75 -5.47
N LEU A 112 -9.85 -2.96 -4.41
CA LEU A 112 -8.77 -1.99 -4.30
C LEU A 112 -7.41 -2.67 -4.20
N ARG A 113 -7.28 -3.78 -3.47
CA ARG A 113 -6.05 -4.60 -3.44
C ARG A 113 -5.63 -5.05 -4.84
N GLU A 114 -6.56 -5.61 -5.61
CA GLU A 114 -6.30 -6.05 -6.98
C GLU A 114 -5.84 -4.89 -7.87
N LYS A 115 -6.50 -3.74 -7.73
CA LYS A 115 -6.16 -2.54 -8.49
C LYS A 115 -4.83 -1.94 -8.08
N CYS A 116 -4.55 -1.83 -6.79
CA CYS A 116 -3.26 -1.34 -6.31
C CYS A 116 -2.12 -2.24 -6.80
N PHE A 117 -2.29 -3.56 -6.75
CA PHE A 117 -1.31 -4.46 -7.34
C PHE A 117 -1.18 -4.30 -8.86
N GLU A 118 -2.29 -4.09 -9.59
CA GLU A 118 -2.28 -3.86 -11.05
C GLU A 118 -1.48 -2.60 -11.45
N TYR A 119 -1.57 -1.52 -10.66
CA TYR A 119 -0.90 -0.25 -10.96
C TYR A 119 0.48 -0.09 -10.29
N CYS A 120 0.85 -0.95 -9.32
CA CYS A 120 2.08 -0.78 -8.57
C CYS A 120 3.34 -1.02 -9.44
N THR A 121 4.17 -0.01 -9.55
CA THR A 121 5.46 -0.02 -10.24
C THR A 121 6.52 -0.87 -9.53
N LEU A 122 6.35 -1.09 -8.22
CA LEU A 122 7.25 -1.92 -7.40
C LEU A 122 6.95 -3.43 -7.49
N ALA A 123 5.80 -3.80 -8.06
CA ALA A 123 5.38 -5.19 -8.20
C ALA A 123 6.09 -5.91 -9.35
N ASP A 124 5.97 -7.24 -9.39
CA ASP A 124 6.49 -8.01 -10.51
C ASP A 124 5.54 -7.96 -11.72
N LYS A 125 6.07 -7.61 -12.89
CA LYS A 125 5.29 -7.43 -14.12
C LYS A 125 4.66 -8.73 -14.62
N ASP A 126 5.32 -9.87 -14.43
CA ASP A 126 4.77 -11.15 -14.88
C ASP A 126 3.57 -11.57 -14.01
N ASP A 127 3.66 -11.31 -12.70
CA ASP A 127 2.56 -11.54 -11.76
C ASP A 127 1.38 -10.59 -12.03
N GLN A 128 1.64 -9.33 -12.37
CA GLN A 128 0.62 -8.36 -12.81
C GLN A 128 -0.10 -8.84 -14.08
N LEU A 129 0.65 -9.30 -15.08
CA LEU A 129 0.07 -9.85 -16.32
C LEU A 129 -0.77 -11.09 -16.04
N TYR A 130 -0.37 -11.92 -15.07
CA TYR A 130 -1.15 -13.07 -14.65
C TYR A 130 -2.46 -12.64 -13.99
N LEU A 131 -2.42 -11.66 -13.07
CA LEU A 131 -3.61 -11.11 -12.43
C LEU A 131 -4.57 -10.54 -13.46
N GLN A 132 -4.10 -9.69 -14.38
CA GLN A 132 -4.94 -9.09 -15.42
C GLN A 132 -5.67 -10.15 -16.27
N LYS A 133 -4.97 -11.22 -16.67
CA LYS A 133 -5.58 -12.36 -17.38
C LYS A 133 -6.62 -13.08 -16.53
N SER A 134 -6.41 -13.17 -15.21
CA SER A 134 -7.37 -13.79 -14.29
C SER A 134 -8.62 -12.93 -14.10
N ILE A 135 -8.47 -11.60 -13.97
CA ILE A 135 -9.57 -10.63 -13.86
C ILE A 135 -10.43 -10.66 -15.12
N GLN A 136 -9.81 -10.63 -16.30
CA GLN A 136 -10.52 -10.70 -17.59
C GLN A 136 -11.41 -11.96 -17.72
N LYS A 137 -11.01 -13.07 -17.08
CA LYS A 137 -11.83 -14.30 -17.06
C LYS A 137 -13.01 -14.22 -16.09
N ARG A 138 -12.90 -13.44 -15.00
CA ARG A 138 -13.93 -13.29 -13.96
C ARG A 138 -15.02 -12.29 -14.35
N ASN A 139 -14.67 -11.22 -15.07
CA ASN A 139 -15.54 -10.07 -15.39
C ASN A 139 -16.72 -10.38 -16.35
N ASN A 140 -17.05 -11.64 -16.60
CA ASN A 140 -18.16 -12.05 -17.45
C ASN A 140 -19.50 -12.23 -16.70
N SER A 141 -19.59 -11.91 -15.40
CA SER A 141 -20.70 -12.46 -14.59
C SER A 141 -21.17 -11.71 -13.34
N THR A 142 -20.87 -10.43 -13.11
CA THR A 142 -21.38 -9.73 -11.92
C THR A 142 -21.82 -8.29 -12.18
N SER A 143 -22.94 -7.91 -11.56
CA SER A 143 -23.33 -6.51 -11.34
C SER A 143 -22.65 -6.06 -10.05
N ASP A 144 -21.50 -5.40 -10.16
CA ASP A 144 -20.72 -5.01 -8.99
C ASP A 144 -21.37 -3.81 -8.29
N ASN A 145 -21.61 -3.91 -6.99
CA ASN A 145 -22.19 -2.82 -6.18
C ASN A 145 -21.18 -1.68 -5.98
N VAL A 146 -19.89 -1.97 -6.17
CA VAL A 146 -18.79 -1.03 -6.10
C VAL A 146 -17.78 -1.33 -7.20
N ILE A 147 -17.25 -0.28 -7.81
CA ILE A 147 -16.22 -0.37 -8.83
C ILE A 147 -15.12 0.62 -8.45
N ILE A 148 -13.87 0.17 -8.48
CA ILE A 148 -12.73 1.04 -8.22
C ILE A 148 -12.33 1.74 -9.52
N SER A 149 -12.60 3.04 -9.59
CA SER A 149 -12.14 3.88 -10.70
C SER A 149 -10.61 3.92 -10.75
N PRO A 150 -9.99 3.95 -11.94
CA PRO A 150 -8.54 4.11 -12.10
C PRO A 150 -7.96 5.30 -11.32
N ILE A 151 -8.70 6.41 -11.20
CA ILE A 151 -8.28 7.57 -10.41
C ILE A 151 -7.99 7.18 -8.94
N ILE A 152 -8.89 6.40 -8.34
CA ILE A 152 -8.74 5.96 -6.94
C ILE A 152 -7.59 4.96 -6.82
N ALA A 153 -7.53 4.02 -7.75
CA ALA A 153 -6.47 3.01 -7.78
C ALA A 153 -5.09 3.67 -7.82
N ILE A 154 -4.88 4.62 -8.74
CA ILE A 154 -3.62 5.34 -8.90
C ILE A 154 -3.29 6.13 -7.64
N TYR A 155 -4.24 6.91 -7.13
CA TYR A 155 -4.03 7.71 -5.93
C TYR A 155 -3.54 6.87 -4.74
N VAL A 156 -4.22 5.76 -4.45
CA VAL A 156 -3.86 4.89 -3.34
C VAL A 156 -2.55 4.14 -3.62
N THR A 157 -2.32 3.71 -4.87
CA THR A 157 -1.06 3.06 -5.26
C THR A 157 0.13 3.98 -5.02
N THR A 158 0.06 5.23 -5.47
CA THR A 158 1.14 6.20 -5.29
C THR A 158 1.42 6.47 -3.81
N ILE A 159 0.38 6.54 -2.96
CA ILE A 159 0.57 6.65 -1.50
C ILE A 159 1.30 5.41 -0.96
N MET A 160 0.86 4.21 -1.36
CA MET A 160 1.47 2.96 -0.92
C MET A 160 2.94 2.85 -1.34
N GLU A 161 3.28 3.25 -2.56
CA GLU A 161 4.65 3.24 -3.06
C GLU A 161 5.54 4.22 -2.28
N HIS A 162 5.03 5.42 -2.01
CA HIS A 162 5.77 6.40 -1.20
C HIS A 162 6.03 5.89 0.23
N ILE A 163 5.05 5.23 0.84
CA ILE A 163 5.19 4.56 2.14
C ILE A 163 6.19 3.41 2.05
N ALA A 164 6.12 2.60 0.98
CA ALA A 164 6.98 1.45 0.76
C ALA A 164 8.45 1.83 0.63
N GLU A 165 8.75 2.84 -0.18
CA GLU A 165 10.10 3.39 -0.36
C GLU A 165 10.66 3.89 0.96
N TYR A 166 9.89 4.72 1.68
CA TYR A 166 10.28 5.22 2.99
C TYR A 166 10.56 4.09 3.99
N LEU A 167 9.66 3.09 4.06
CA LEU A 167 9.83 1.95 4.96
C LEU A 167 11.07 1.13 4.60
N LEU A 168 11.32 0.86 3.32
CA LEU A 168 12.52 0.16 2.88
C LEU A 168 13.80 0.94 3.24
N THR A 169 13.80 2.27 3.10
CA THR A 169 14.89 3.13 3.57
C THR A 169 15.09 3.03 5.08
N ALA A 170 14.01 3.10 5.87
CA ALA A 170 14.08 2.97 7.33
C ALA A 170 14.62 1.59 7.76
N VAL A 171 14.21 0.52 7.05
CA VAL A 171 14.72 -0.84 7.26
C VAL A 171 16.21 -0.93 6.95
N ALA A 172 16.68 -0.27 5.89
CA ALA A 172 18.10 -0.23 5.55
C ALA A 172 18.93 0.46 6.65
N ILE A 173 18.43 1.59 7.17
CA ILE A 173 19.06 2.32 8.28
C ILE A 173 19.07 1.47 9.56
N SER A 174 17.99 0.74 9.83
CA SER A 174 17.95 -0.20 10.95
C SER A 174 18.95 -1.34 10.78
N ALA A 175 19.13 -1.88 9.57
CA ALA A 175 20.11 -2.92 9.29
C ALA A 175 21.56 -2.40 9.45
N GLU A 176 21.83 -1.17 9.02
CA GLU A 176 23.11 -0.49 9.25
C GLU A 176 23.41 -0.33 10.75
N HIS A 177 22.43 0.14 11.53
CA HIS A 177 22.56 0.29 12.98
C HIS A 177 22.81 -1.05 13.70
N GLU A 178 22.17 -2.12 13.25
CA GLU A 178 22.34 -3.48 13.80
C GLU A 178 23.58 -4.20 13.24
N GLU A 179 24.42 -3.52 12.45
CA GLU A 179 25.64 -4.04 11.83
C GLU A 179 25.40 -5.35 11.05
N THR A 180 24.27 -5.42 10.32
CA THR A 180 23.88 -6.60 9.52
C THR A 180 23.76 -6.26 8.04
N ASP A 181 24.31 -7.12 7.18
CA ASP A 181 24.15 -7.02 5.73
C ASP A 181 22.78 -7.52 5.24
N TYR A 182 21.97 -8.09 6.13
CA TYR A 182 20.71 -8.76 5.79
C TYR A 182 19.57 -8.30 6.70
N ALA A 183 18.63 -7.55 6.12
CA ALA A 183 17.42 -7.11 6.79
C ALA A 183 16.43 -8.26 6.90
N ARG A 184 16.13 -8.65 8.14
CA ARG A 184 15.15 -9.68 8.51
C ARG A 184 13.93 -9.01 9.14
N VAL A 185 12.97 -9.83 9.55
CA VAL A 185 11.74 -9.37 10.24
C VAL A 185 12.06 -8.51 11.48
N LYS A 186 13.19 -8.77 12.17
CA LYS A 186 13.63 -7.96 13.32
C LYS A 186 13.92 -6.51 12.90
N GLU A 187 14.68 -6.30 11.83
CA GLU A 187 15.02 -4.95 11.35
C GLU A 187 13.77 -4.23 10.83
N VAL A 188 12.81 -4.95 10.22
CA VAL A 188 11.50 -4.38 9.87
C VAL A 188 10.73 -3.94 11.11
N TYR A 189 10.71 -4.75 12.16
CA TYR A 189 10.06 -4.41 13.42
C TYR A 189 10.65 -3.16 14.05
N LEU A 190 11.98 -3.10 14.18
CA LEU A 190 12.70 -1.97 14.76
C LEU A 190 12.46 -0.70 13.95
N ALA A 191 12.56 -0.79 12.62
CA ALA A 191 12.28 0.31 11.71
C ALA A 191 10.83 0.81 11.78
N LEU A 192 9.86 0.00 12.22
CA LEU A 192 8.48 0.42 12.37
C LEU A 192 8.16 0.95 13.77
N VAL A 193 8.68 0.31 14.82
CA VAL A 193 8.34 0.65 16.21
C VAL A 193 8.97 1.96 16.66
N ASP A 194 10.19 2.24 16.20
CA ASP A 194 10.95 3.44 16.58
C ASP A 194 10.76 4.62 15.61
N ASP A 195 10.06 4.40 14.49
CA ASP A 195 9.89 5.43 13.46
C ASP A 195 8.78 6.42 13.80
N VAL A 196 9.15 7.70 13.77
CA VAL A 196 8.27 8.82 14.14
C VAL A 196 7.16 9.08 13.12
N GLN A 197 7.27 8.54 11.91
CA GLN A 197 6.33 8.76 10.80
C GLN A 197 5.37 7.58 10.61
N LEU A 198 5.82 6.35 10.85
CA LEU A 198 5.06 5.10 10.68
C LEU A 198 4.63 4.46 12.00
N GLY A 199 5.31 4.71 13.12
CA GLY A 199 5.07 4.00 14.38
C GLY A 199 3.66 4.17 14.92
N SER A 200 3.04 5.35 14.74
CA SER A 200 1.65 5.61 15.15
C SER A 200 0.64 4.75 14.38
N VAL A 201 0.82 4.59 13.06
CA VAL A 201 -0.08 3.73 12.27
C VAL A 201 0.20 2.25 12.53
N PHE A 202 1.48 1.87 12.66
CA PHE A 202 1.88 0.51 12.98
C PHE A 202 1.31 0.04 14.32
N CYS A 203 1.23 0.92 15.33
CA CYS A 203 0.62 0.59 16.62
C CYS A 203 -0.88 0.26 16.55
N LYS A 204 -1.57 0.61 15.47
CA LYS A 204 -2.99 0.30 15.25
C LYS A 204 -3.20 -1.01 14.48
N MET A 205 -2.11 -1.65 14.02
CA MET A 205 -2.15 -2.82 13.15
C MET A 205 -2.03 -4.12 13.94
N ASN A 206 -2.79 -5.13 13.54
CA ASN A 206 -2.64 -6.52 13.98
C ASN A 206 -1.27 -7.09 13.61
N LEU A 207 -0.65 -6.59 12.54
CA LEU A 207 0.71 -6.96 12.16
C LEU A 207 1.71 -6.75 13.31
N LYS A 208 1.58 -5.66 14.08
CA LYS A 208 2.45 -5.41 15.23
C LYS A 208 2.37 -6.55 16.25
N GLU A 209 1.16 -6.93 16.64
CA GLU A 209 0.95 -8.02 17.60
C GLU A 209 1.54 -9.34 17.08
N LYS A 210 1.36 -9.64 15.80
CA LYS A 210 1.95 -10.83 15.15
C LYS A 210 3.48 -10.80 15.20
N MET A 211 4.09 -9.65 14.91
CA MET A 211 5.54 -9.50 14.90
C MET A 211 6.13 -9.61 16.32
N GLU A 212 5.50 -9.02 17.33
CA GLU A 212 5.92 -9.12 18.74
C GLU A 212 5.95 -10.58 19.21
N VAL A 213 4.94 -11.38 18.85
CA VAL A 213 4.90 -12.82 19.16
C VAL A 213 6.04 -13.57 18.46
N CYS A 214 6.26 -13.31 17.17
CA CYS A 214 7.32 -13.97 16.39
C CYS A 214 8.73 -13.62 16.88
N ILE A 215 8.96 -12.39 17.34
CA ILE A 215 10.26 -11.92 17.84
C ILE A 215 10.53 -12.46 19.23
N ASN A 216 9.55 -12.46 20.13
CA ASN A 216 9.71 -12.96 21.51
C ASN A 216 9.88 -14.49 21.60
N MET A 217 9.61 -15.23 20.52
CA MET A 217 9.82 -16.69 20.44
C MET A 217 11.20 -17.09 19.90
N ARG A 218 12.04 -16.14 19.45
CA ARG A 218 13.38 -16.39 18.88
C ARG A 218 14.48 -15.87 19.80
#